data_AF-A0A1C7N261-F1
#
_entry.id   AF-A0A1C7N261-F1
#
_cell.length_a   1.000
_cell.length_b   1.000
_cell.length_c   1.000
_cell.angle_alpha   90.00
_cell.angle_beta   90.00
_cell.angle_gamma   90.00
#
_symmetry.space_group_name_H-M   'P 1'
#
loop_
_entity.id
_entity.type
_entity.pdbx_description
1 polymer ?
#
loop_
_entity_poly.entity_id
_entity_poly.type
_entity_poly.pdbx_seq_one_letter_code
_entity_poly.pdbx_strand_id
1 'polypeptide(L)'
;MKDTDLIIIDELEFSPDLLPNNDRVTFTKVTNPHNLFIPFLILVTYALASSVRERKTFFNRLLDSLHLPSLGVDFERLFIAGDLSYSYLRSNLFSPTSERWTSFLDESFTNTLQAFNLHELPAYC
;
A
#
# COMPACT_ATOMS: atom_id res chain seq x y z
N MET A 1 13.83 28.27 24.85
CA MET A 1 12.57 27.52 25.09
C MET A 1 11.54 28.08 24.12
N LYS A 2 11.21 27.48 22.98
CA LYS A 2 11.45 26.13 22.45
C LYS A 2 11.99 26.24 21.02
N ASP A 3 13.05 25.48 20.74
CA ASP A 3 13.35 25.00 19.39
C ASP A 3 12.12 24.25 18.89
N THR A 4 11.57 24.71 17.78
CA THR A 4 10.70 23.88 16.95
C THR A 4 11.47 23.72 15.66
N ASP A 5 12.38 22.75 15.67
CA ASP A 5 12.99 22.23 14.46
C ASP A 5 11.85 21.74 13.58
N LEU A 6 11.39 22.61 12.67
CA LEU A 6 10.80 22.16 11.43
C LEU A 6 11.89 21.37 10.72
N ILE A 7 11.86 20.05 10.90
CA ILE A 7 12.57 19.12 10.03
C ILE A 7 11.92 19.30 8.66
N ILE A 8 12.48 20.22 7.86
CA ILE A 8 12.33 20.20 6.42
C ILE A 8 12.93 18.85 6.01
N ILE A 9 12.07 17.89 5.66
CA ILE A 9 12.53 16.63 5.08
C ILE A 9 13.04 17.01 3.69
N ASP A 10 14.35 17.28 3.60
CA ASP A 10 15.04 17.55 2.35
C ASP A 10 14.77 16.39 1.36
N GLU A 11 14.16 16.77 0.23
CA GLU A 11 14.01 16.08 -1.06
C GLU A 11 13.96 14.54 -1.01
N LEU A 12 12.75 13.99 -0.86
CA LEU A 12 12.47 12.62 -1.30
C LEU A 12 12.43 12.59 -2.83
N GLU A 13 13.10 11.59 -3.42
CA GLU A 13 13.03 11.31 -4.84
C GLU A 13 12.11 10.12 -5.09
N PHE A 14 11.25 10.24 -6.10
CA PHE A 14 10.32 9.20 -6.50
C PHE A 14 10.68 8.70 -7.90
N SER A 15 10.75 7.39 -8.08
CA SER A 15 10.86 6.81 -9.42
C SER A 15 9.60 7.10 -10.24
N PRO A 16 9.68 7.00 -11.58
CA PRO A 16 8.48 6.83 -12.39
C PRO A 16 7.61 5.70 -11.84
N ASP A 17 6.30 5.80 -12.09
CA ASP A 17 5.35 4.75 -11.71
C ASP A 17 5.75 3.43 -12.37
N LEU A 18 5.86 2.39 -11.53
CA LEU A 18 6.23 1.04 -11.90
C LEU A 18 5.02 0.27 -12.47
N LEU A 19 3.79 0.75 -12.28
CA LEU A 19 2.56 0.19 -12.84
C LEU A 19 1.74 1.26 -13.58
N PRO A 20 2.30 1.96 -14.59
CA PRO A 20 1.68 3.14 -15.19
C PRO A 20 0.39 2.86 -15.97
N ASN A 21 0.11 1.58 -16.25
CA ASN A 21 -1.11 1.13 -16.94
C ASN A 21 -2.27 0.82 -15.98
N ASN A 22 -2.09 1.05 -14.67
CA ASN A 22 -3.11 0.81 -13.66
C ASN A 22 -3.52 2.14 -13.02
N ASP A 23 -4.63 2.71 -13.47
CA ASP A 23 -5.18 3.99 -13.01
C ASP A 23 -5.62 4.02 -11.53
N ARG A 24 -5.63 2.84 -10.89
CA ARG A 24 -6.05 2.65 -9.49
C ARG A 24 -4.89 2.37 -8.55
N VAL A 25 -3.66 2.44 -9.06
CA VAL A 25 -2.46 2.15 -8.31
C VAL A 25 -1.42 3.21 -8.63
N THR A 26 -0.68 3.63 -7.60
CA THR A 26 0.58 4.32 -7.79
C THR A 26 1.64 3.47 -7.12
N PHE A 27 2.62 3.01 -7.90
CA PHE A 27 3.69 2.16 -7.37
C PHE A 27 5.04 2.79 -7.67
N THR A 28 5.74 3.25 -6.64
CA THR A 28 6.99 4.00 -6.83
C THR A 28 8.05 3.57 -5.83
N LYS A 29 9.31 3.72 -6.24
CA LYS A 29 10.47 3.59 -5.37
C LYS A 29 10.81 4.96 -4.81
N VAL A 30 10.98 5.01 -3.50
CA VAL A 30 11.42 6.20 -2.76
C VAL A 30 12.91 6.09 -2.48
N THR A 31 13.65 7.11 -2.91
CA THR A 31 15.06 7.30 -2.62
C THR A 31 15.28 8.65 -1.94
N ASN A 32 16.47 8.83 -1.41
CA ASN A 32 16.93 10.13 -0.92
C ASN A 32 18.32 10.39 -1.50
N PRO A 33 18.59 11.57 -2.07
CA PRO A 33 19.89 11.89 -2.69
C PRO A 33 21.08 11.70 -1.76
N HIS A 34 20.85 11.90 -0.46
CA HIS A 34 21.87 11.79 0.58
C HIS A 34 21.93 10.40 1.23
N ASN A 35 21.14 9.43 0.75
CA ASN A 35 21.05 8.07 1.28
C ASN A 35 20.79 8.02 2.80
N LEU A 36 19.96 8.95 3.31
CA LEU A 36 19.60 9.01 4.74
C LEU A 36 18.86 7.75 5.23
N PHE A 37 18.26 7.00 4.31
CA PHE A 37 17.61 5.72 4.57
C PHE A 37 17.82 4.76 3.40
N ILE A 38 17.63 3.47 3.67
CA ILE A 38 17.63 2.44 2.64
C ILE A 38 16.40 2.63 1.74
N PRO A 39 16.54 2.65 0.40
CA PRO A 39 15.41 2.81 -0.50
C PRO A 39 14.31 1.78 -0.26
N PHE A 40 13.06 2.22 -0.38
CA PHE A 40 11.87 1.42 -0.15
C PHE A 40 10.82 1.70 -1.22
N LEU A 41 9.78 0.87 -1.26
CA LEU A 41 8.70 0.94 -2.23
C LEU A 41 7.40 1.38 -1.54
N ILE A 42 6.63 2.23 -2.21
CA ILE A 42 5.27 2.58 -1.79
C ILE A 42 4.30 2.15 -2.88
N LEU A 43 3.33 1.34 -2.50
CA LEU A 43 2.17 0.95 -3.29
C LEU A 43 0.92 1.60 -2.69
N VAL A 44 0.39 2.61 -3.37
CA VAL A 44 -0.89 3.22 -3.00
C VAL A 44 -1.97 2.65 -3.92
N THR A 45 -3.09 2.21 -3.35
CA THR A 45 -4.19 1.59 -4.11
C THR A 45 -5.53 2.27 -3.85
N TYR A 46 -6.38 2.30 -4.86
CA TYR A 46 -7.77 2.76 -4.79
C TYR A 46 -8.71 1.75 -5.47
N ALA A 47 -9.26 0.84 -4.67
CA ALA A 47 -10.14 -0.22 -5.16
C ALA A 47 -11.58 0.28 -5.38
N LEU A 48 -12.35 -0.43 -6.21
CA LEU A 48 -13.77 -0.14 -6.38
C LEU A 48 -14.60 -0.67 -5.21
N ALA A 49 -15.43 0.20 -4.62
CA ALA A 49 -16.38 -0.17 -3.58
C ALA A 49 -17.59 -0.95 -4.12
N SER A 50 -18.01 -0.67 -5.35
CA SER A 50 -19.32 -1.06 -5.90
C SER A 50 -19.42 -2.53 -6.37
N SER A 51 -18.31 -3.21 -6.62
CA SER A 51 -18.32 -4.56 -7.20
C SER A 51 -17.29 -5.49 -6.57
N VAL A 52 -17.80 -6.50 -5.86
CA VAL A 52 -17.02 -7.58 -5.27
C VAL A 52 -16.17 -8.32 -6.31
N ARG A 53 -16.78 -8.64 -7.44
CA ARG A 53 -16.13 -9.40 -8.52
C ARG A 53 -14.96 -8.59 -9.09
N GLU A 54 -15.19 -7.32 -9.38
CA GLU A 54 -14.16 -6.43 -9.92
C GLU A 54 -13.03 -6.24 -8.93
N ARG A 55 -13.34 -6.06 -7.63
CA ARG A 55 -12.32 -5.95 -6.59
C ARG A 55 -11.48 -7.22 -6.45
N LYS A 56 -12.11 -8.40 -6.48
CA LYS A 56 -11.40 -9.70 -6.53
C LYS A 56 -10.46 -9.78 -7.74
N THR A 57 -10.97 -9.44 -8.93
CA THR A 57 -10.17 -9.43 -10.16
C THR A 57 -9.03 -8.42 -10.10
N PHE A 58 -9.27 -7.23 -9.56
CA PHE A 58 -8.28 -6.18 -9.37
C PHE A 58 -7.13 -6.65 -8.49
N PHE A 59 -7.42 -7.13 -7.27
CA PHE A 59 -6.37 -7.55 -6.35
C PHE A 59 -5.62 -8.81 -6.82
N ASN A 60 -6.28 -9.71 -7.54
CA ASN A 60 -5.58 -10.84 -8.19
C ASN A 60 -4.58 -10.34 -9.24
N ARG A 61 -4.99 -9.43 -10.13
CA ARG A 61 -4.11 -8.87 -11.16
C ARG A 61 -2.97 -8.05 -10.58
N LEU A 62 -3.24 -7.30 -9.51
CA LEU A 62 -2.22 -6.55 -8.79
C LEU A 62 -1.20 -7.50 -8.19
N LEU A 63 -1.64 -8.56 -7.51
CA LEU A 63 -0.76 -9.56 -6.94
C LEU A 63 0.11 -10.24 -8.01
N ASP A 64 -0.48 -10.64 -9.13
CA ASP A 64 0.24 -11.26 -10.25
C ASP A 64 1.29 -10.28 -10.81
N SER A 65 0.96 -8.98 -10.87
CA SER A 65 1.87 -7.93 -11.34
C SER A 65 3.05 -7.75 -10.39
N LEU A 66 2.81 -7.69 -9.07
CA LEU A 66 3.88 -7.55 -8.05
C LEU A 66 4.88 -8.71 -8.06
N HIS A 67 4.46 -9.89 -8.49
CA HIS A 67 5.32 -11.07 -8.62
C HIS A 67 6.08 -11.14 -9.95
N LEU A 68 5.88 -10.18 -10.87
CA LEU A 68 6.65 -10.13 -12.11
C LEU A 68 8.14 -9.89 -11.79
N PRO A 69 9.05 -10.77 -12.21
CA PRO A 69 10.49 -10.60 -11.92
C PRO A 69 11.06 -9.28 -12.44
N SER A 70 10.49 -8.74 -13.51
CA SER A 70 10.89 -7.46 -14.10
C SER A 70 10.66 -6.26 -13.19
N LEU A 71 9.76 -6.35 -12.21
CA LEU A 71 9.54 -5.27 -11.24
C LEU A 71 10.56 -5.30 -10.09
N GLY A 72 11.21 -6.43 -9.83
CA GLY A 72 12.22 -6.56 -8.78
C GLY A 72 11.72 -6.11 -7.41
N VAL A 73 10.46 -6.43 -7.08
CA VAL A 73 9.82 -5.97 -5.84
C VAL A 73 10.47 -6.63 -4.64
N ASP A 74 10.98 -5.80 -3.73
CA ASP A 74 11.43 -6.23 -2.40
C ASP A 74 10.26 -6.05 -1.41
N PHE A 75 9.60 -7.16 -1.06
CA PHE A 75 8.44 -7.14 -0.16
C PHE A 75 8.80 -6.77 1.27
N GLU A 76 10.05 -6.96 1.72
CA GLU A 76 10.49 -6.55 3.06
C GLU A 76 10.56 -5.03 3.20
N ARG A 77 10.61 -4.31 2.07
CA ARG A 77 10.68 -2.85 2.00
C ARG A 77 9.50 -2.25 1.25
N LEU A 78 8.38 -2.98 1.19
CA LEU A 78 7.16 -2.51 0.57
C LEU A 78 6.21 -1.96 1.63
N PHE A 79 5.74 -0.74 1.42
CA PHE A 79 4.61 -0.17 2.14
C PHE A 79 3.38 -0.19 1.25
N ILE A 80 2.28 -0.74 1.76
CA ILE A 80 0.98 -0.76 1.07
C ILE A 80 0.03 0.17 1.80
N ALA A 81 -0.59 1.10 1.07
CA ALA A 81 -1.50 2.09 1.61
C ALA A 81 -2.68 2.37 0.64
N GLY A 82 -3.65 3.13 1.14
CA GLY A 82 -4.79 3.62 0.35
C GLY A 82 -6.14 3.05 0.75
N ASP A 83 -7.12 3.20 -0.13
CA ASP A 83 -8.48 2.73 0.07
C ASP A 83 -8.67 1.37 -0.60
N LEU A 84 -8.63 0.32 0.23
CA LEU A 84 -8.82 -1.05 -0.22
C LEU A 84 -10.30 -1.38 -0.51
N SER A 85 -11.24 -0.54 -0.08
CA SER A 85 -12.69 -0.75 -0.20
C SER A 85 -13.17 -2.10 0.37
N TYR A 86 -12.45 -2.63 1.35
CA TYR A 86 -12.86 -3.72 2.21
C TYR A 86 -12.24 -3.54 3.61
N SER A 87 -12.91 -4.06 4.63
CA SER A 87 -12.36 -4.05 5.99
C SER A 87 -11.54 -5.30 6.24
N TYR A 88 -10.25 -5.13 6.56
CA TYR A 88 -9.39 -6.25 6.99
C TYR A 88 -9.79 -6.79 8.37
N LEU A 89 -10.32 -5.91 9.25
CA LEU A 89 -10.49 -6.18 10.68
C LEU A 89 -11.92 -6.53 11.09
N ARG A 90 -12.91 -6.21 10.26
CA ARG A 90 -14.32 -6.42 10.60
C ARG A 90 -14.89 -7.56 9.77
N SER A 91 -14.77 -8.77 10.31
CA SER A 91 -15.24 -10.00 9.66
C SER A 91 -16.75 -10.05 9.38
N ASN A 92 -17.53 -9.21 10.04
CA ASN A 92 -18.99 -9.19 9.89
C ASN A 92 -19.50 -8.13 8.89
N LEU A 93 -18.60 -7.32 8.30
CA LEU A 93 -18.92 -6.28 7.31
C LEU A 93 -18.35 -6.60 5.91
N PHE A 94 -17.91 -7.83 5.68
CA PHE A 94 -17.16 -8.19 4.47
C PHE A 94 -17.93 -7.86 3.19
N SER A 95 -17.40 -6.90 2.45
CA SER A 95 -17.47 -6.95 0.99
C SER A 95 -16.37 -7.93 0.56
N PRO A 96 -16.69 -9.10 -0.01
CA PRO A 96 -15.69 -10.12 -0.33
C PRO A 96 -14.54 -9.54 -1.16
N THR A 97 -13.31 -9.92 -0.85
CA THR A 97 -12.10 -9.57 -1.63
C THR A 97 -11.37 -10.83 -2.07
N SER A 98 -10.22 -10.70 -2.73
CA SER A 98 -9.42 -11.84 -3.16
C SER A 98 -8.80 -12.57 -1.96
N GLU A 99 -9.04 -13.88 -1.86
CA GLU A 99 -8.40 -14.75 -0.86
C GLU A 99 -6.87 -14.81 -1.06
N ARG A 100 -6.40 -14.86 -2.31
CA ARG A 100 -4.96 -14.84 -2.62
C ARG A 100 -4.29 -13.57 -2.09
N TRP A 101 -4.96 -12.44 -2.27
CA TRP A 101 -4.47 -11.15 -1.80
C TRP A 101 -4.43 -11.08 -0.28
N THR A 102 -5.49 -11.51 0.41
CA THR A 102 -5.51 -11.50 1.88
C THR A 102 -4.47 -12.46 2.47
N SER A 103 -4.32 -13.66 1.91
CA SER A 103 -3.29 -14.60 2.37
C SER A 103 -1.88 -14.05 2.17
N PHE A 104 -1.62 -13.42 1.01
CA PHE A 104 -0.35 -12.74 0.77
C PHE A 104 -0.06 -11.64 1.81
N LEU A 105 -1.07 -10.83 2.16
CA LEU A 105 -0.93 -9.82 3.21
C LEU A 105 -0.67 -10.45 4.58
N ASP A 106 -1.41 -11.49 4.97
CA ASP A 106 -1.23 -12.20 6.24
C ASP A 106 0.17 -12.82 6.37
N GLU A 107 0.71 -13.37 5.28
CA GLU A 107 2.01 -14.05 5.27
C GLU A 107 3.20 -13.09 5.22
N SER A 108 3.05 -11.94 4.56
CA SER A 108 4.18 -11.07 4.20
C SER A 108 4.15 -9.68 4.84
N PHE A 109 3.03 -9.25 5.44
CA PHE A 109 2.85 -7.88 5.91
C PHE A 109 2.35 -7.80 7.36
N THR A 110 2.76 -6.73 8.04
CA THR A 110 2.18 -6.36 9.34
C THR A 110 1.12 -5.28 9.14
N ASN A 111 -0.10 -5.54 9.60
CA ASN A 111 -1.17 -4.54 9.60
C ASN A 111 -0.92 -3.49 10.70
N THR A 112 -0.43 -2.32 10.31
CA THR A 112 -0.12 -1.22 11.22
C THR A 112 -1.35 -0.63 11.91
N LEU A 113 -2.52 -0.62 11.26
CA LEU A 113 -3.77 -0.14 11.87
C LEU A 113 -4.19 -1.00 13.05
N GLN A 114 -3.92 -2.31 12.96
CA GLN A 114 -4.15 -3.26 14.06
C GLN A 114 -3.07 -3.16 15.12
N ALA A 115 -1.79 -3.16 14.71
CA ALA A 115 -0.65 -3.15 15.64
C ALA A 115 -0.63 -1.92 16.55
N PHE A 116 -1.09 -0.77 16.05
CA PHE A 116 -1.09 0.49 16.79
C PHE A 116 -2.48 0.93 17.27
N ASN A 117 -3.49 0.05 17.18
CA ASN A 117 -4.87 0.34 17.60
C ASN A 117 -5.43 1.63 16.97
N LEU A 118 -5.06 1.91 15.70
CA LEU A 118 -5.47 3.12 14.96
C LEU A 118 -6.87 2.98 14.36
N HIS A 119 -7.74 2.22 15.02
CA HIS A 119 -9.09 1.90 14.53
C HIS A 119 -10.02 3.12 14.45
N GLU A 120 -9.61 4.25 15.03
CA GLU A 120 -10.36 5.51 15.07
C GLU A 120 -9.87 6.56 14.06
N LEU A 121 -8.95 6.21 13.15
CA LEU A 121 -8.65 7.14 12.05
C LEU A 121 -9.94 7.42 11.27
N PRO A 122 -10.40 8.68 11.17
CA PRO A 122 -11.66 8.98 10.52
C PRO A 122 -11.56 8.56 9.05
N ALA A 123 -12.30 7.52 8.68
CA ALA A 123 -12.61 7.27 7.29
C ALA A 123 -13.65 8.33 6.91
N TYR A 124 -13.21 9.41 6.26
CA TYR A 124 -14.13 10.32 5.60
C TYR A 124 -14.66 9.59 4.36
N CYS A 125 -15.86 9.05 4.47
CA CYS A 125 -16.66 8.51 3.37
C CYS A 125 -17.32 9.64 2.58
#